data_AF-A0A3E0Q126-F1
#
_entry.id   AF-A0A3E0Q126-F1
#
_cell.length_a   1.000
_cell.length_b   1.000
_cell.length_c   1.000
_cell.angle_alpha   90.00
_cell.angle_beta   90.00
_cell.angle_gamma   90.00
#
_symmetry.space_group_name_H-M   'P 1'
#
loop_
_entity.id
_entity.type
_entity.pdbx_description
1 polymer ?
#
loop_
_entity_poly.entity_id
_entity_poly.type
_entity_poly.pdbx_seq_one_letter_code
_entity_poly.pdbx_strand_id
1 'polypeptide(L)' 'MRIFHGEDEGGLAVESPRVSISFGELSRIVADARWCDRTWLSDFEDDQVDLPEDLYDVLIAYRRLRPGA' A
#
# COMPACT_ATOMS: atom_id res chain seq x y z
N MET A 1 -14.02 26.59 28.14
CA MET A 1 -15.37 26.40 27.56
C MET A 1 -15.51 27.31 26.35
N ARG A 2 -15.58 26.71 25.16
CA ARG A 2 -16.19 27.25 23.96
C ARG A 2 -16.51 26.03 23.10
N ILE A 3 -17.72 25.53 23.33
CA ILE A 3 -18.36 24.54 22.48
C ILE A 3 -18.94 25.30 21.30
N PHE A 4 -18.57 24.88 20.09
CA PHE A 4 -19.30 25.20 18.88
C PHE A 4 -19.68 23.86 18.26
N HIS A 5 -20.96 23.56 18.41
CA HIS A 5 -21.67 22.47 17.78
C HIS A 5 -22.17 23.00 16.43
N GLY A 6 -21.69 22.42 15.35
CA GLY A 6 -22.26 22.51 14.02
C GLY A 6 -22.26 21.11 13.47
N GLU A 7 -23.45 20.51 13.41
CA GLU A 7 -23.73 19.32 12.62
C GLU A 7 -23.30 19.60 11.17
N ASP A 8 -22.23 18.94 10.73
CA ASP A 8 -22.00 18.66 9.31
C ASP A 8 -21.60 17.19 9.25
N GLU A 9 -22.61 16.36 8.94
CA GLU A 9 -22.48 14.93 8.72
C GLU A 9 -21.69 14.70 7.43
N GLY A 10 -20.37 14.80 7.56
CA GLY A 10 -19.42 14.60 6.49
C GLY A 10 -18.04 14.52 7.09
N GLY A 11 -17.74 13.39 7.75
CA GLY A 11 -16.40 13.11 8.24
C GLY A 11 -15.42 13.24 7.09
N LEU A 12 -14.76 14.40 6.99
CA LEU A 12 -13.61 14.62 6.15
C LEU A 12 -12.54 13.70 6.69
N ALA A 13 -12.54 12.44 6.21
CA ALA A 13 -11.44 11.53 6.43
C ALA A 13 -10.19 12.28 6.00
N VAL A 14 -9.33 12.59 6.96
CA VAL A 14 -8.07 13.29 6.71
C VAL A 14 -7.30 12.36 5.78
N GLU A 15 -7.27 12.69 4.48
CA GLU A 15 -6.56 11.90 3.49
C GLU A 15 -5.08 11.96 3.85
N SER A 16 -4.53 10.84 4.33
CA SER A 16 -3.09 10.71 4.57
C SER A 16 -2.35 11.12 3.30
N PRO A 17 -1.25 11.89 3.39
CA PRO A 17 -0.51 12.33 2.22
C PRO A 17 -0.05 11.11 1.42
N ARG A 18 -0.59 10.95 0.21
CA ARG A 18 -0.23 9.87 -0.71
C ARG A 18 0.87 10.34 -1.65
N VAL A 19 1.90 9.52 -1.82
CA VAL A 19 2.99 9.76 -2.77
C VAL A 19 2.87 8.74 -3.90
N SER A 20 2.88 9.22 -5.14
CA SER A 20 2.86 8.36 -6.32
C SER A 20 4.29 8.11 -6.80
N ILE A 21 4.71 6.84 -6.80
CA ILE A 21 5.99 6.40 -7.37
C ILE A 21 5.75 5.36 -8.46
N SER A 22 6.76 5.13 -9.31
CA SER A 22 6.66 4.09 -10.33
C SER A 22 6.70 2.69 -9.72
N PHE A 23 6.02 1.71 -10.34
CA PHE A 23 6.10 0.31 -9.91
C PHE A 23 7.56 -0.23 -9.94
N GLY A 24 8.37 0.23 -10.88
CA GLY A 24 9.79 -0.11 -10.97
C GLY A 24 10.62 0.42 -9.79
N GLU A 25 10.22 1.54 -9.20
CA GLU A 25 10.84 2.10 -8.01
C GLU A 25 10.38 1.33 -6.76
N LEU A 26 9.06 1.13 -6.60
CA LEU A 26 8.48 0.35 -5.52
C LEU A 26 9.10 -1.06 -5.42
N SER A 27 9.16 -1.77 -6.55
CA SER A 27 9.72 -3.13 -6.60
C SER A 27 11.19 -3.20 -6.17
N ARG A 28 12.01 -2.20 -6.51
CA ARG A 28 13.41 -2.13 -6.06
C ARG A 28 13.51 -1.86 -4.56
N ILE A 29 12.73 -0.91 -4.04
CA ILE A 29 12.72 -0.57 -2.62
C ILE A 29 12.31 -1.79 -1.78
N VAL A 30 11.23 -2.48 -2.17
CA VAL A 30 10.73 -3.66 -1.46
C VAL A 30 11.74 -4.82 -1.52
N ALA A 31 12.38 -5.04 -2.68
CA ALA A 31 13.40 -6.07 -2.82
C ALA A 31 14.63 -5.80 -1.93
N ASP A 32 15.12 -4.56 -1.91
CA ASP A 32 16.24 -4.12 -1.08
C ASP A 32 15.91 -4.21 0.42
N ALA A 33 14.74 -3.74 0.83
CA ALA A 33 14.26 -3.83 2.20
C ALA A 33 14.18 -5.28 2.69
N ARG A 34 13.72 -6.20 1.82
CA ARG A 34 13.67 -7.63 2.13
C ARG A 34 15.06 -8.25 2.26
N TRP A 35 16.03 -7.86 1.43
CA TRP A 35 17.41 -8.33 1.55
C TRP A 35 18.10 -7.83 2.82
N CYS A 36 17.73 -6.63 3.28
CA CYS A 36 18.28 -6.02 4.48
C CYS A 36 17.52 -6.36 5.78
N ASP A 37 16.59 -7.31 5.75
CA ASP A 37 15.74 -7.74 6.88
C ASP A 37 15.13 -6.56 7.65
N ARG A 38 14.63 -5.56 6.91
CA ARG A 38 14.08 -4.34 7.53
C ARG A 38 12.71 -4.64 8.10
N THR A 39 12.63 -4.63 9.43
CA THR A 39 11.39 -4.86 10.22
C THR A 39 10.26 -3.87 9.91
N TRP A 40 10.54 -2.72 9.31
CA TRP A 40 9.51 -1.74 8.96
C TRP A 40 8.57 -2.18 7.83
N LEU A 41 8.94 -3.15 7.00
CA LEU A 41 8.02 -3.64 5.95
C LEU A 41 6.88 -4.49 6.55
N SER A 42 7.13 -5.16 7.68
CA SER A 42 6.11 -5.91 8.42
C SER A 42 4.99 -5.03 8.96
N ASP A 43 5.29 -3.76 9.25
CA ASP A 43 4.29 -2.80 9.74
C ASP A 43 3.16 -2.55 8.72
N PHE A 44 3.42 -2.83 7.44
CA PHE A 44 2.49 -2.65 6.32
C PHE A 44 1.91 -3.98 5.81
N GLU A 45 2.02 -5.09 6.56
CA GLU A 45 1.60 -6.40 6.07
C GLU A 45 0.07 -6.52 5.88
N ASP A 46 -0.70 -5.86 6.76
CA ASP A 46 -2.16 -5.84 6.74
C ASP A 46 -2.74 -4.66 5.94
N ASP A 47 -1.89 -3.76 5.45
CA ASP A 47 -2.31 -2.56 4.73
C ASP A 47 -2.75 -2.87 3.30
N GLN A 48 -3.89 -2.30 2.90
CA GLN A 48 -4.40 -2.42 1.54
C GLN A 48 -3.70 -1.43 0.60
N VAL A 49 -3.19 -1.94 -0.51
CA VAL A 49 -2.57 -1.13 -1.57
C VAL A 49 -3.44 -1.18 -2.83
N ASP A 50 -3.81 -0.01 -3.34
CA ASP A 50 -4.49 0.12 -4.62
C ASP A 50 -3.51 -0.10 -5.78
N LEU A 51 -3.85 -1.03 -6.68
CA LEU A 51 -3.06 -1.39 -7.85
C LEU A 51 -3.95 -1.34 -9.10
N PRO A 52 -3.40 -0.99 -10.28
CA PRO A 52 -4.10 -1.19 -11.54
C PRO A 52 -4.49 -2.66 -11.74
N GLU A 53 -5.69 -2.91 -12.25
CA GLU A 53 -6.22 -4.27 -12.48
C GLU A 53 -5.28 -5.11 -13.34
N ASP A 54 -4.82 -4.56 -14.48
CA ASP A 54 -3.89 -5.25 -15.38
C ASP A 54 -2.57 -5.67 -14.68
N LEU A 55 -2.07 -4.84 -13.76
CA LEU A 55 -0.85 -5.16 -13.01
C LEU A 55 -1.12 -6.29 -12.01
N TYR A 56 -2.26 -6.25 -11.33
CA TYR A 56 -2.67 -7.31 -10.41
C TYR A 56 -2.77 -8.65 -11.13
N ASP A 57 -3.40 -8.68 -12.31
CA ASP A 57 -3.56 -9.89 -13.12
C ASP A 57 -2.21 -10.49 -13.53
N VAL A 58 -1.26 -9.66 -13.95
CA VAL A 58 0.11 -10.10 -14.27
C VAL A 58 0.80 -10.71 -13.05
N LEU A 59 0.67 -10.10 -11.87
CA LEU A 59 1.26 -10.61 -10.62
C LEU A 59 0.65 -11.95 -10.20
N ILE A 60 -0.67 -12.10 -10.32
CA ILE A 60 -1.36 -13.37 -10.04
C ILE A 60 -0.96 -14.45 -11.03
N ALA A 61 -0.89 -14.12 -12.32
CA ALA A 61 -0.42 -15.06 -13.35
C ALA A 61 1.00 -15.53 -13.04
N TYR A 62 1.91 -14.60 -12.70
CA TYR A 62 3.28 -14.93 -12.30
C TYR A 62 3.33 -15.83 -11.05
N ARG A 63 2.51 -15.53 -10.03
CA ARG A 63 2.42 -16.36 -8.81
C ARG A 63 1.94 -17.79 -9.12
N ARG A 64 0.98 -17.94 -10.02
CA ARG A 64 0.47 -19.26 -10.44
C ARG A 64 1.49 -20.04 -11.27
N LEU A 65 2.31 -19.34 -12.04
CA LEU A 65 3.38 -19.92 -12.86
C LEU A 65 4.54 -20.47 -12.04
N ARG A 66 4.73 -20.02 -10.79
CA ARG A 66 5.71 -20.60 -9.87
C ARG A 66 5.15 -21.94 -9.32
N PRO A 67 5.60 -23.10 -9.81
CA PRO A 67 5.23 -24.37 -9.19
C PRO A 67 5.96 -24.42 -7.84
N GLY A 68 5.21 -24.54 -6.76
CA GLY A 68 5.64 -24.77 -5.37
C GLY A 68 7.12 -24.49 -5.06
N ALA A 69 7.39 -23.36 -4.39
CA ALA A 69 8.50 -23.30 -3.45
C ALA A 69 8.12 -24.08 -2.18
#